data_AF-A0A3B0XKN5-F1
#
_entry.id   AF-A0A3B0XKN5-F1
#
_cell.length_a   1.000
_cell.length_b   1.000
_cell.length_c   1.000
_cell.angle_alpha   90.00
_cell.angle_beta   90.00
_cell.angle_gamma   90.00
#
_symmetry.space_group_name_H-M   'P 1'
#
loop_
_entity.id
_entity.type
_entity.pdbx_description
1 polymer ?
#
loop_
_entity_poly.entity_id
_entity_poly.type
_entity_poly.pdbx_seq_one_letter_code
_entity_poly.pdbx_strand_id
1 'polypeptide(L)'
;LNLLERELNRIEDEFTSIAYLPEQWKSHGRMYPPQADSRRTLTSEVSRYRNRNHNTYIGMNGSIRIETVYEQRILLDKPGMDERKVSDL
;
A
#
# COMPACT_ATOMS: atom_id res chain seq x y z
N LEU A 1 -8.30 -9.89 6.40
CA LEU A 1 -7.20 -8.96 6.76
C LEU A 1 -5.85 -9.65 6.97
N ASN A 2 -5.78 -10.99 7.08
CA ASN A 2 -4.62 -11.73 7.62
C ASN A 2 -3.41 -11.92 6.67
N LEU A 3 -3.59 -12.00 5.34
CA LEU A 3 -2.47 -12.30 4.41
C LEU A 3 -1.57 -11.09 4.15
N LEU A 4 -2.16 -9.93 3.82
CA LEU A 4 -1.41 -8.73 3.45
C LEU A 4 -0.50 -8.24 4.58
N GLU A 5 -1.01 -8.27 5.81
CA GLU A 5 -0.26 -7.90 7.00
C GLU A 5 0.98 -8.77 7.20
N ARG A 6 0.82 -10.09 7.05
CA ARG A 6 1.91 -11.05 7.20
C ARG A 6 3.00 -10.84 6.15
N GLU A 7 2.62 -10.67 4.88
CA GLU A 7 3.61 -10.51 3.80
C GLU A 7 4.35 -9.17 3.90
N LEU A 8 3.68 -8.08 4.28
CA LEU A 8 4.34 -6.79 4.50
C LEU A 8 5.34 -6.84 5.65
N ASN A 9 4.97 -7.48 6.77
CA ASN A 9 5.90 -7.65 7.89
C ASN A 9 7.11 -8.50 7.49
N ARG A 10 6.89 -9.60 6.76
CA ARG A 10 7.97 -10.45 6.27
C ARG A 10 8.95 -9.70 5.38
N ILE A 11 8.44 -8.89 4.44
CA ILE A 11 9.27 -8.07 3.56
C ILE A 11 10.07 -7.05 4.39
N GLU A 12 9.45 -6.35 5.33
CA GLU A 12 10.15 -5.37 6.17
C GLU A 12 11.21 -6.02 7.09
N ASP A 13 11.00 -7.25 7.54
CA ASP A 13 12.01 -8.02 8.27
C ASP A 13 13.20 -8.46 7.39
N GLU A 14 12.96 -8.69 6.10
CA GLU A 14 13.99 -9.07 5.13
C GLU A 14 14.81 -7.86 4.66
N PHE A 15 14.15 -6.72 4.44
CA PHE A 15 14.76 -5.55 3.82
C PHE A 15 15.15 -4.44 4.81
N THR A 16 14.80 -4.54 6.09
CA THR A 16 15.14 -3.54 7.11
C THR A 16 15.67 -4.19 8.39
N SER A 17 16.55 -3.50 9.11
CA SER A 17 16.96 -3.90 10.48
C SER A 17 16.02 -3.36 11.56
N ILE A 18 14.89 -2.76 11.19
CA ILE A 18 14.02 -2.03 12.11
C ILE A 18 12.94 -2.98 12.64
N ALA A 19 13.02 -3.37 13.91
CA ALA A 19 12.11 -4.35 14.52
C ALA A 19 10.63 -3.90 14.48
N TYR A 20 9.69 -4.85 14.34
CA TYR A 20 8.25 -4.60 14.45
C TYR A 20 7.87 -4.15 15.88
N LEU A 21 7.57 -2.86 16.04
CA LEU A 21 7.21 -2.20 17.30
C LEU A 21 5.91 -1.42 17.10
N PRO A 22 4.74 -2.07 17.18
CA PRO A 22 3.45 -1.45 16.83
C PRO A 22 3.14 -0.19 17.64
N GLU A 23 3.67 -0.06 18.86
CA GLU A 23 3.52 1.15 19.69
C GLU A 23 4.33 2.35 19.18
N GLN A 24 5.32 2.13 18.31
CA GLN A 24 6.25 3.15 17.79
C GLN A 24 6.12 3.37 16.28
N TRP A 25 4.99 2.95 15.70
CA TRP A 25 4.77 2.96 14.25
C TRP A 25 4.97 4.32 13.58
N LYS A 26 4.84 5.42 14.33
CA LYS A 26 5.00 6.80 13.83
C LYS A 26 6.45 7.29 13.76
N SER A 27 7.37 6.73 14.55
CA SER A 27 8.67 7.36 14.83
C SER A 27 9.87 6.59 14.27
N HIS A 28 9.86 5.26 14.30
CA HIS A 28 11.08 4.47 14.09
C HIS A 28 11.38 4.07 12.64
N GLY A 29 10.51 4.44 11.68
CA GLY A 29 10.83 4.39 10.24
C GLY A 29 10.46 3.10 9.50
N ARG A 30 10.02 2.04 10.19
CA ARG A 30 9.49 0.82 9.55
C ARG A 30 8.16 1.10 8.83
N MET A 31 7.91 0.44 7.70
CA MET A 31 6.58 0.45 7.10
C MET A 31 5.66 -0.50 7.86
N TYR A 32 4.50 0.00 8.29
CA TYR A 32 3.48 -0.85 8.92
C TYR A 32 2.43 -1.26 7.92
N PRO A 33 1.85 -2.46 8.10
CA PRO A 33 0.63 -2.84 7.41
C PRO A 33 -0.45 -1.77 7.55
N PRO A 34 -1.21 -1.47 6.48
CA PRO A 34 -2.31 -0.51 6.54
C PRO A 34 -3.31 -0.91 7.62
N GLN A 35 -3.52 -0.01 8.58
CA GLN A 35 -4.58 -0.16 9.58
C GLN A 35 -5.95 0.00 8.91
N ALA A 36 -7.01 -0.55 9.50
CA ALA A 36 -8.36 -0.53 8.89
C ALA A 36 -8.88 0.91 8.62
N ASP A 37 -8.40 1.89 9.39
CA ASP A 37 -8.65 3.32 9.25
C ASP A 37 -7.96 3.97 8.02
N SER A 38 -6.95 3.28 7.47
CA SER A 38 -6.09 3.78 6.39
C SER A 38 -6.57 3.33 5.01
N ARG A 39 -7.62 2.51 4.94
CA ARG A 39 -8.32 2.14 3.71
C ARG A 39 -9.44 3.13 3.42
N ARG A 40 -9.46 3.69 2.21
CA ARG A 40 -10.61 4.43 1.67
C ARG A 40 -11.04 3.84 0.35
N THR A 41 -12.34 3.62 0.19
CA THR A 41 -12.96 3.35 -1.11
C THR A 41 -13.03 4.68 -1.87
N LEU A 42 -12.38 4.78 -3.02
CA LEU A 42 -12.39 6.00 -3.85
C LEU A 42 -13.50 5.94 -4.89
N THR A 43 -13.60 4.79 -5.57
CA THR A 43 -14.68 4.44 -6.50
C THR A 43 -15.22 3.07 -6.11
N SER A 44 -16.28 2.60 -6.78
CA SER A 44 -16.74 1.21 -6.62
C SER A 44 -15.66 0.19 -6.97
N GLU A 45 -14.69 0.57 -7.81
CA GLU A 45 -13.68 -0.34 -8.36
C GLU A 45 -12.29 -0.16 -7.74
N VAL A 46 -12.03 0.95 -7.04
CA VAL A 46 -10.69 1.30 -6.53
C VAL A 46 -10.69 1.55 -5.03
N SER A 47 -9.84 0.79 -4.32
CA SER A 47 -9.49 1.04 -2.92
C SER A 47 -8.12 1.70 -2.81
N ARG A 48 -7.99 2.72 -1.97
CA ARG A 48 -6.70 3.33 -1.59
C ARG A 48 -6.33 2.95 -0.17
N TYR A 49 -5.09 2.54 0.02
CA TYR A 49 -4.44 2.34 1.30
C TYR A 49 -3.39 3.44 1.49
N ARG A 50 -3.46 4.12 2.63
CA ARG A 50 -2.54 5.21 2.96
C ARG A 50 -1.42 4.72 3.87
N ASN A 51 -0.18 4.85 3.42
CA ASN A 51 1.03 4.73 4.24
C ASN A 51 1.70 6.12 4.37
N ARG A 52 2.70 6.27 5.25
CA ARG A 52 3.31 7.58 5.61
C ARG A 52 3.52 8.52 4.40
N ASN A 53 4.35 8.09 3.45
CA ASN A 53 4.69 8.84 2.23
C ASN A 53 4.15 8.22 0.94
N HIS A 54 3.30 7.20 1.03
CA HIS A 54 2.81 6.47 -0.14
C HIS A 54 1.29 6.30 -0.12
N ASN A 55 0.70 6.39 -1.30
CA ASN A 55 -0.62 5.84 -1.56
C ASN A 55 -0.45 4.54 -2.35
N THR A 56 -1.13 3.48 -1.91
CA THR A 56 -1.27 2.25 -2.67
C THR A 56 -2.72 2.13 -3.12
N TYR A 57 -2.95 2.07 -4.41
CA TYR A 57 -4.26 1.85 -5.02
C TYR A 57 -4.35 0.43 -5.53
N ILE A 58 -5.49 -0.20 -5.27
CA ILE A 58 -5.79 -1.55 -5.74
C ILE A 58 -7.15 -1.51 -6.44
N GLY A 59 -7.15 -1.84 -7.72
CA GLY A 59 -8.37 -2.00 -8.52
C GLY A 59 -8.99 -3.39 -8.33
N MET A 60 -10.30 -3.51 -8.56
CA MET A 60 -11.02 -4.79 -8.49
C MET A 60 -10.51 -5.83 -9.51
N ASN A 61 -9.94 -5.37 -10.63
CA ASN A 61 -9.27 -6.21 -11.63
C ASN A 61 -7.86 -6.70 -11.21
N GLY A 62 -7.40 -6.35 -10.01
CA GLY A 62 -6.07 -6.67 -9.50
C GLY A 62 -4.96 -5.71 -9.94
N SER A 63 -5.29 -4.59 -10.59
CA SER A 63 -4.32 -3.53 -10.88
C SER A 63 -3.79 -2.90 -9.61
N ILE A 64 -2.52 -2.50 -9.62
CA ILE A 64 -1.84 -1.91 -8.45
C ILE A 64 -1.08 -0.66 -8.90
N ARG A 65 -1.34 0.46 -8.23
CA ARG A 65 -0.53 1.69 -8.36
C ARG A 65 0.04 2.09 -7.01
N ILE A 66 1.32 2.43 -6.98
CA ILE A 66 1.98 3.01 -5.81
C ILE A 66 2.57 4.35 -6.21
N GLU A 67 2.26 5.40 -5.46
CA GLU A 67 2.81 6.72 -5.70
C GLU A 67 3.22 7.41 -4.40
N THR A 68 4.18 8.33 -4.50
CA THR A 68 4.52 9.23 -3.40
C THR A 68 3.41 10.24 -3.19
N VAL A 69 3.21 10.66 -1.95
CA VAL A 69 2.05 11.50 -1.61
C VAL A 69 2.24 12.94 -2.05
N TYR A 70 3.42 13.49 -1.80
CA TYR A 70 3.69 14.92 -1.99
C TYR A 70 4.03 15.23 -3.44
N GLU A 71 4.88 14.40 -4.06
CA GLU A 71 5.34 14.60 -5.44
C GLU A 71 4.44 13.87 -6.46
N GLN A 72 3.51 13.02 -6.00
CA GLN A 72 2.69 12.16 -6.87
C GLN A 72 3.51 11.34 -7.85
N ARG A 73 4.77 11.03 -7.49
CA ARG A 73 5.66 10.24 -8.31
C ARG A 73 5.19 8.79 -8.28
N ILE A 74 4.86 8.26 -9.46
CA ILE A 74 4.52 6.85 -9.63
C ILE A 74 5.77 6.00 -9.42
N LEU A 75 5.72 5.11 -8.44
CA LEU A 75 6.76 4.14 -8.12
C LEU A 75 6.46 2.77 -8.72
N LEU A 76 5.17 2.43 -8.83
CA LEU A 76 4.68 1.22 -9.46
C LEU A 76 3.37 1.52 -10.16
N ASP A 77 3.20 0.98 -11.37
CA ASP A 77 1.95 1.01 -12.11
C ASP A 77 1.78 -0.30 -12.87
N LYS A 78 1.11 -1.25 -12.21
CA LYS A 78 0.89 -2.61 -12.69
C LYS A 78 -0.55 -2.75 -13.18
N PRO A 79 -0.76 -3.11 -14.46
CA PRO A 79 -2.10 -3.40 -14.96
C PRO A 79 -2.66 -4.67 -14.33
N GLY A 80 -3.99 -4.75 -14.28
CA GLY A 80 -4.75 -5.91 -13.83
C GLY A 80 -4.76 -7.04 -14.87
N MET A 81 -5.56 -8.08 -14.62
CA MET A 81 -5.67 -9.23 -15.52
C MET A 81 -6.28 -8.87 -16.89
N ASP A 82 -7.03 -7.77 -16.96
CA ASP A 82 -7.68 -7.24 -18.15
C ASP A 82 -6.85 -6.12 -18.82
N GLU A 83 -5.56 -6.02 -18.47
CA GLU A 83 -4.61 -5.01 -18.95
C GLU A 83 -4.92 -3.55 -18.58
N ARG A 84 -6.04 -3.29 -17.90
CA ARG A 84 -6.42 -1.96 -17.42
C ARG A 84 -5.68 -1.59 -16.14
N LYS A 85 -5.32 -0.33 -16.03
CA LYS A 85 -4.65 0.28 -14.87
C LYS A 85 -5.67 0.90 -13.93
N VAL A 86 -5.20 1.31 -12.75
CA VAL A 86 -6.01 2.07 -11.78
C VAL A 86 -6.58 3.35 -12.38
N SER A 87 -5.87 3.99 -13.33
CA SER A 87 -6.35 5.19 -14.04
C SER A 87 -7.52 4.94 -14.98
N ASP A 88 -7.79 3.68 -15.31
CA ASP A 88 -8.82 3.27 -16.27
C ASP A 88 -10.09 2.75 -15.54
N LEU A 89 -10.11 2.86 -14.19
CA LEU A 89 -11.15 2.39 -13.26
C LEU A 89 -11.69 3.53 -12.37
#